data_AF-A0A1I8C0S0-F1
#
_entry.id   AF-A0A1I8C0S0-F1
#
_cell.length_a   1.000
_cell.length_b   1.000
_cell.length_c   1.000
_cell.angle_alpha   90.00
_cell.angle_beta   90.00
_cell.angle_gamma   90.00
#
_symmetry.space_group_name_H-M   'P 1'
#
loop_
_entity.id
_entity.type
_entity.pdbx_description
1 polymer ?
#
loop_
_entity_poly.entity_id
_entity_poly.type
_entity_poly.pdbx_seq_one_letter_code
_entity_poly.pdbx_strand_id
1 'polypeptide(L)'
;MNILVVLSVVTKRCNASYLIPDGNYIECPKEGGGCPEGHECSHQRGVCCPTKSSLEHSYSFIYNTSEFLCSLPDDSGTFAEGVPDKPRFAWSPEVNSCWRFSYYGAKGNYNNFPNFQECVNFCGNEK
;
A
#
# COMPACT_ATOMS: atom_id res chain seq x y z
N MET A 1 -3.58 1.46 27.70
CA MET A 1 -3.31 2.44 26.64
C MET A 1 -4.04 1.95 25.40
N ASN A 2 -5.04 2.69 24.89
CA ASN A 2 -6.04 2.17 23.94
C ASN A 2 -5.44 1.77 22.58
N ILE A 3 -5.62 0.51 22.19
CA ILE A 3 -5.26 -0.09 20.89
C ILE A 3 -5.78 0.75 19.69
N LEU A 4 -6.95 1.39 19.84
CA LEU A 4 -7.54 2.30 18.85
C LEU A 4 -6.63 3.49 18.47
N VAL A 5 -5.82 4.00 19.40
CA VAL A 5 -4.93 5.15 19.14
C VAL A 5 -3.76 4.71 18.24
N VAL A 6 -3.23 3.50 18.45
CA VAL A 6 -2.10 2.95 17.69
C VAL A 6 -2.48 2.73 16.21
N LEU A 7 -3.65 2.14 15.93
CA LEU A 7 -4.12 1.93 14.56
C LEU A 7 -4.35 3.24 13.77
N SER A 8 -4.83 4.30 14.42
CA SER A 8 -5.03 5.60 13.75
C SER A 8 -3.71 6.28 13.36
N VAL A 9 -2.62 5.97 14.07
CA VAL A 9 -1.26 6.49 13.83
C VAL A 9 -0.54 5.68 12.76
N VAL A 10 -0.77 4.36 12.72
CA VAL A 10 -0.17 3.43 11.74
C VAL A 10 -0.71 3.64 10.33
N THR A 11 -2.02 3.91 10.19
CA THR A 11 -2.71 4.05 8.90
C THR A 11 -2.34 5.29 8.08
N LYS A 12 -1.50 6.20 8.61
CA LYS A 12 -1.21 7.47 7.95
C LYS A 12 0.18 7.55 7.34
N ARG A 13 1.07 6.56 7.52
CA ARG A 13 2.51 6.80 7.24
C ARG A 13 2.90 7.04 5.78
N CYS A 14 2.19 6.42 4.84
CA CYS A 14 2.37 6.63 3.40
C CYS A 14 1.24 7.45 2.78
N ASN A 15 0.93 8.62 3.37
CA ASN A 15 -0.19 9.49 2.96
C ASN A 15 -1.57 8.79 2.93
N ALA A 16 -1.70 7.69 3.68
CA ALA A 16 -2.89 6.83 3.76
C ALA A 16 -3.24 6.03 2.50
N SER A 17 -2.48 6.16 1.40
CA SER A 17 -2.80 5.52 0.12
C SER A 17 -2.49 4.04 0.01
N TYR A 18 -1.72 3.49 0.95
CA TYR A 18 -1.40 2.08 0.96
C TYR A 18 -1.76 1.42 2.28
N LEU A 19 -2.19 0.17 2.19
CA LEU A 19 -2.17 -0.75 3.31
C LEU A 19 -0.71 -1.09 3.65
N ILE A 20 -0.35 -0.95 4.92
CA ILE A 20 0.87 -1.56 5.48
C ILE A 20 0.41 -2.83 6.19
N PRO A 21 0.75 -4.03 5.69
CA PRO A 21 0.36 -5.28 6.32
C PRO A 21 0.75 -5.29 7.80
N ASP A 22 -0.22 -5.59 8.67
CA ASP A 22 -0.05 -5.70 10.13
C ASP A 22 0.50 -4.44 10.83
N GLY A 23 0.58 -3.31 10.12
CA GLY A 23 1.13 -2.07 10.67
C GLY A 23 2.65 -2.05 10.87
N ASN A 24 3.37 -3.05 10.36
CA ASN A 24 4.82 -3.11 10.45
C ASN A 24 5.43 -2.30 9.31
N TYR A 25 6.00 -1.14 9.63
CA TYR A 25 6.67 -0.26 8.67
C TYR A 25 8.19 -0.46 8.70
N ILE A 26 8.82 -0.30 7.55
CA ILE A 26 10.28 -0.20 7.45
C ILE A 26 10.64 1.27 7.64
N GLU A 27 11.41 1.56 8.69
CA GLU A 27 11.91 2.92 8.94
C GLU A 27 12.95 3.31 7.89
N CYS A 28 12.96 4.57 7.49
CA CYS A 28 14.00 5.06 6.59
C CYS A 28 15.36 4.98 7.30
N PRO A 29 16.41 4.48 6.62
CA PRO A 29 17.76 4.50 7.17
C PRO A 29 18.18 5.94 7.50
N LYS A 30 18.75 6.14 8.70
CA LYS A 30 19.25 7.46 9.13
C LYS A 30 20.65 7.77 8.57
N GLU A 31 21.45 6.74 8.32
CA GLU A 31 22.79 6.81 7.74
C GLU A 31 23.05 5.57 6.90
N GLY A 32 23.34 5.74 5.60
CA GLY A 32 23.73 4.65 4.68
C GLY A 32 22.64 3.60 4.41
N GLY A 33 22.39 3.31 3.13
CA GLY A 33 21.35 2.37 2.70
C GLY A 33 20.04 3.06 2.31
N GLY A 34 19.39 2.53 1.28
CA GLY A 34 18.09 3.01 0.79
C GLY A 34 16.94 2.20 1.37
N CYS A 35 15.72 2.64 1.08
CA CYS A 35 14.56 1.79 1.26
C CYS A 35 14.67 0.51 0.40
N PRO A 36 13.96 -0.58 0.77
CA PRO A 36 13.89 -1.75 -0.09
C PRO A 36 13.46 -1.38 -1.50
N GLU A 37 13.82 -2.21 -2.46
CA GLU A 37 13.42 -2.04 -3.85
C GLU A 37 11.91 -1.76 -3.97
N GLY A 38 11.53 -0.81 -4.83
CA GLY A 38 10.13 -0.39 -5.02
C GLY A 38 9.62 0.62 -4.00
N HIS A 39 10.45 1.05 -3.06
CA HIS A 39 10.05 1.95 -1.98
C HIS A 39 10.94 3.18 -1.91
N GLU A 40 10.34 4.33 -1.60
CA GLU A 40 11.06 5.56 -1.30
C GLU A 40 10.74 6.04 0.11
N CYS A 41 11.67 6.81 0.69
CA CYS A 41 11.46 7.39 2.01
C CYS A 41 10.42 8.51 1.93
N SER A 42 9.29 8.33 2.60
CA SER A 42 8.28 9.38 2.74
C SER A 42 8.81 10.50 3.66
N HIS A 43 9.14 11.65 3.07
CA HIS A 43 9.71 12.84 3.73
C HIS A 43 8.92 13.32 4.96
N GLN A 44 7.63 13.02 5.04
CA GLN A 44 6.78 13.47 6.14
C GLN A 44 6.77 12.53 7.35
N ARG A 45 7.13 11.25 7.19
CA ARG A 45 6.87 10.23 8.21
C ARG A 45 7.96 9.16 8.38
N GLY A 46 9.12 9.32 7.72
CA GLY A 46 10.33 8.54 8.03
C GLY A 46 10.19 7.04 7.83
N VAL A 47 9.32 6.61 6.92
CA VAL A 47 9.12 5.20 6.55
C VAL A 47 9.24 4.99 5.04
N CYS A 48 9.61 3.78 4.65
CA CYS A 48 9.69 3.34 3.26
C CYS A 48 8.29 3.05 2.72
N CYS A 49 7.88 3.77 1.68
CA CYS A 49 6.57 3.69 1.06
C CYS A 49 6.68 3.27 -0.40
N PRO A 50 5.76 2.43 -0.91
CA PRO A 50 5.73 2.10 -2.33
C PRO A 50 5.57 3.35 -3.20
N THR A 51 6.26 3.39 -4.34
CA THR A 51 6.17 4.48 -5.31
C THR A 51 5.74 3.98 -6.68
N LYS A 52 5.35 4.92 -7.56
CA LYS A 52 5.11 4.66 -8.98
C LYS A 52 6.39 4.51 -9.80
N SER A 53 7.57 4.50 -9.16
CA SER A 53 8.84 4.50 -9.89
C SER A 53 9.04 3.16 -10.61
N SER A 54 9.50 3.22 -11.86
CA SER A 54 10.14 2.11 -12.54
C SER A 54 11.45 1.76 -11.82
N LEU A 55 11.64 0.50 -11.48
CA LEU A 55 12.86 0.04 -10.85
C LEU A 55 13.93 -0.24 -11.91
N GLU A 56 15.12 0.35 -11.77
CA GLU A 56 16.32 -0.19 -12.42
C GLU A 56 16.78 -1.40 -11.62
N HIS A 57 16.53 -2.60 -12.15
CA HIS A 57 17.22 -3.80 -11.68
C HIS A 57 18.08 -4.41 -12.79
N SER A 58 19.36 -4.64 -12.47
CA SER A 58 20.42 -5.14 -13.34
C SER A 58 20.19 -6.56 -13.89
N TYR A 59 19.05 -7.19 -13.61
CA TYR A 59 18.68 -8.51 -14.12
C TYR A 59 17.26 -8.48 -14.70
N SER A 60 17.15 -7.86 -15.88
CA SER A 60 16.14 -8.08 -16.91
C SER A 60 14.69 -8.25 -16.40
N PHE A 61 14.01 -7.13 -16.19
CA PHE A 61 12.73 -6.70 -16.81
C PHE A 61 12.30 -5.42 -16.07
N ILE A 62 12.06 -4.32 -16.80
CA ILE A 62 11.53 -3.07 -16.21
C ILE A 62 10.08 -3.38 -15.78
N TYR A 63 9.86 -3.78 -14.53
CA TYR A 63 8.51 -3.83 -13.97
C TYR A 63 8.26 -2.53 -13.22
N ASN A 64 7.18 -1.85 -13.59
CA ASN A 64 6.72 -0.70 -12.82
C ASN A 64 6.18 -1.24 -11.48
N THR A 65 6.65 -0.71 -10.35
CA THR A 65 6.14 -1.09 -9.03
C THR A 65 4.61 -0.94 -8.97
N SER A 66 4.04 0.09 -9.59
CA SER A 66 2.59 0.21 -9.67
C SER A 66 1.95 -0.90 -10.49
N GLU A 67 2.56 -1.34 -11.59
CA GLU A 67 2.04 -2.46 -12.39
C GLU A 67 1.98 -3.76 -11.59
N PHE A 68 3.04 -4.07 -10.84
CA PHE A 68 3.04 -5.23 -9.95
C PHE A 68 1.95 -5.12 -8.89
N LEU A 69 1.91 -4.02 -8.11
CA LEU A 69 0.95 -3.88 -7.00
C LEU A 69 -0.49 -3.87 -7.50
N CYS A 70 -0.76 -3.22 -8.63
CA CYS A 70 -2.10 -3.14 -9.21
C CYS A 70 -2.53 -4.44 -9.92
N SER A 71 -1.60 -5.36 -10.17
CA SER A 71 -1.90 -6.70 -10.70
C SER A 71 -2.25 -7.72 -9.62
N LEU A 72 -1.98 -7.42 -8.34
CA LEU A 72 -2.32 -8.31 -7.24
C LEU A 72 -3.85 -8.46 -7.13
N PRO A 73 -4.37 -9.64 -6.74
CA PRO A 73 -5.80 -9.76 -6.41
C PRO A 73 -6.15 -8.89 -5.21
N ASP A 74 -7.42 -8.56 -5.02
CA ASP A 74 -7.87 -8.06 -3.73
C ASP A 74 -7.64 -9.12 -2.64
N ASP A 75 -7.28 -8.67 -1.44
CA ASP A 75 -7.07 -9.57 -0.31
C ASP A 75 -7.70 -8.97 0.94
N SER A 76 -8.81 -9.59 1.37
CA SER A 76 -9.55 -9.20 2.57
C SER A 76 -8.73 -9.37 3.85
N GLY A 77 -7.66 -10.16 3.80
CA GLY A 77 -6.80 -10.46 4.94
C GLY A 77 -7.53 -11.26 6.01
N THR A 78 -7.17 -11.02 7.27
CA THR A 78 -7.76 -11.69 8.43
C THR A 78 -8.30 -10.69 9.45
N PHE A 79 -9.25 -11.11 10.26
CA PHE A 79 -9.78 -10.29 11.36
C PHE A 79 -8.68 -9.94 12.35
N ALA A 80 -8.45 -8.65 12.56
CA ALA A 80 -7.59 -8.14 13.63
C ALA A 80 -8.42 -7.92 14.90
N GLU A 81 -7.88 -8.32 16.05
CA GLU A 81 -8.55 -8.14 17.34
C GLU A 81 -8.81 -6.66 17.62
N GLY A 82 -10.07 -6.33 17.94
CA GLY A 82 -10.47 -4.96 18.25
C GLY A 82 -10.48 -3.99 17.06
N VAL A 83 -10.37 -4.49 15.82
CA VAL A 83 -10.43 -3.68 14.60
C VAL A 83 -11.69 -4.03 13.81
N PRO A 84 -12.62 -3.09 13.60
CA PRO A 84 -13.76 -3.33 12.72
C PRO A 84 -13.30 -3.49 11.27
N ASP A 85 -14.02 -4.30 10.50
CA ASP A 85 -13.83 -4.36 9.07
C ASP A 85 -14.17 -3.01 8.42
N LYS A 86 -13.52 -2.73 7.29
CA LYS A 86 -13.68 -1.45 6.60
C LYS A 86 -13.71 -1.63 5.09
N PRO A 87 -14.47 -0.79 4.38
CA PRO A 87 -14.44 -0.77 2.94
C PRO A 87 -13.09 -0.30 2.42
N ARG A 88 -12.58 -0.99 1.41
CA ARG A 88 -11.37 -0.67 0.67
C ARG A 88 -11.61 -0.82 -0.82
N PHE A 89 -10.67 -0.34 -1.63
CA PHE A 89 -10.75 -0.39 -3.08
C PHE A 89 -9.53 -1.11 -3.64
N ALA A 90 -9.71 -1.95 -4.65
CA ALA A 90 -8.66 -2.65 -5.36
C ALA A 90 -8.83 -2.42 -6.87
N TRP A 91 -7.72 -2.21 -7.58
CA TRP A 91 -7.71 -2.15 -9.03
C TRP A 91 -7.99 -3.54 -9.61
N SER A 92 -8.86 -3.61 -10.61
CA SER A 92 -9.06 -4.80 -11.41
C SER A 92 -8.73 -4.48 -12.87
N PRO A 93 -7.68 -5.13 -13.44
CA PRO A 93 -7.37 -5.00 -14.85
C PRO A 93 -8.51 -5.47 -15.76
N GLU A 94 -9.32 -6.44 -15.31
CA GLU A 94 -10.43 -7.03 -16.08
C GLU A 94 -11.52 -6.00 -16.41
N VAL A 95 -11.81 -5.09 -15.47
CA VAL A 95 -12.79 -4.01 -15.65
C VAL A 95 -12.13 -2.64 -15.85
N ASN A 96 -10.81 -2.60 -15.89
CA ASN A 96 -10.00 -1.39 -16.02
C ASN A 96 -10.44 -0.27 -15.05
N SER A 97 -10.72 -0.65 -13.80
CA SER A 97 -11.25 0.24 -12.77
C SER A 97 -11.03 -0.34 -11.38
N CYS A 98 -11.24 0.48 -10.36
CA CYS A 98 -11.24 0.04 -8.97
C CYS A 98 -12.63 -0.45 -8.53
N TRP A 99 -12.66 -1.50 -7.72
CA TRP A 99 -13.88 -2.01 -7.11
C TRP A 99 -13.75 -2.09 -5.60
N ARG A 100 -14.89 -2.05 -4.90
CA ARG A 100 -14.95 -2.01 -3.43
C ARG A 100 -14.99 -3.42 -2.85
N PHE A 101 -14.15 -3.70 -1.86
CA PHE A 101 -14.12 -4.94 -1.09
C PHE A 101 -14.04 -4.65 0.43
N SER A 102 -14.20 -5.70 1.25
CA SER A 102 -14.07 -5.61 2.71
C SER A 102 -12.67 -6.02 3.16
N TYR A 103 -12.03 -5.19 3.98
CA TYR A 103 -10.75 -5.52 4.60
C TYR A 103 -10.90 -5.73 6.11
N TYR A 104 -10.39 -6.85 6.61
CA TYR A 104 -10.64 -7.32 7.99
C TYR A 104 -9.62 -6.83 9.02
N GLY A 105 -8.65 -6.00 8.61
CA GLY A 105 -7.83 -5.24 9.54
C GLY A 105 -6.42 -5.78 9.80
N ALA A 106 -6.12 -7.02 9.40
CA ALA A 106 -4.76 -7.59 9.40
C ALA A 106 -4.47 -8.33 8.09
N LYS A 107 -3.18 -8.54 7.80
CA LYS A 107 -2.68 -9.11 6.54
C LYS A 107 -3.21 -8.33 5.33
N GLY A 108 -3.46 -9.00 4.22
CA GLY A 108 -3.80 -8.35 2.95
C GLY A 108 -2.56 -8.08 2.10
N ASN A 109 -2.77 -7.37 1.00
CA ASN A 109 -1.70 -6.93 0.11
C ASN A 109 -1.85 -5.44 -0.26
N TYR A 110 -0.98 -4.98 -1.15
CA TYR A 110 -0.89 -3.57 -1.52
C TYR A 110 -1.94 -3.08 -2.53
N ASN A 111 -2.69 -3.97 -3.19
CA ASN A 111 -3.85 -3.60 -4.01
C ASN A 111 -5.06 -3.28 -3.10
N ASN A 112 -4.89 -2.30 -2.22
CA ASN A 112 -5.81 -2.01 -1.13
C ASN A 112 -5.72 -0.54 -0.74
N PHE A 113 -6.64 0.25 -1.30
CA PHE A 113 -6.69 1.70 -1.20
C PHE A 113 -7.86 2.15 -0.30
N PRO A 114 -7.72 3.28 0.42
CA PRO A 114 -8.76 3.76 1.34
C PRO A 114 -10.00 4.29 0.63
N ASN A 115 -9.88 4.73 -0.62
CA ASN A 115 -10.98 5.23 -1.43
C ASN A 115 -10.72 5.00 -2.93
N PHE A 116 -11.78 5.13 -3.72
CA PHE A 116 -11.75 4.94 -5.18
C PHE A 116 -10.75 5.87 -5.86
N GLN A 117 -10.69 7.15 -5.46
CA GLN A 117 -9.83 8.14 -6.11
C GLN A 117 -8.36 7.81 -5.93
N GLU A 118 -7.93 7.40 -4.74
CA GLU A 118 -6.54 7.00 -4.48
C GLU A 118 -6.17 5.73 -5.26
N CYS A 119 -7.09 4.78 -5.38
CA CYS A 119 -6.91 3.60 -6.20
C CYS A 119 -6.72 3.93 -7.68
N VAL A 120 -7.61 4.74 -8.26
CA VAL A 120 -7.52 5.15 -9.67
C VAL A 120 -6.32 6.06 -9.90
N ASN A 121 -6.01 6.97 -8.99
CA ASN A 121 -4.82 7.80 -9.10
C ASN A 121 -3.54 6.97 -9.10
N PHE A 122 -3.50 5.85 -8.38
CA PHE A 122 -2.31 5.00 -8.33
C PHE A 122 -2.23 4.02 -9.50
N CYS A 123 -3.31 3.28 -9.75
CA CYS A 123 -3.35 2.18 -10.72
C CYS A 123 -3.96 2.54 -12.07
N GLY A 124 -4.78 3.59 -12.12
CA GLY A 124 -5.32 4.09 -13.37
C GLY A 124 -4.20 4.74 -14.16
N ASN A 125 -3.92 4.18 -15.34
CA ASN A 125 -3.00 4.80 -16.27
C ASN A 125 -3.50 6.22 -16.60
N GLU A 126 -2.62 7.22 -16.51
CA GLU A 126 -2.82 8.46 -17.26
C GLU A 126 -2.73 8.07 -18.74
N LYS A 127 -3.82 8.28 -19.48
CA LYS A 127 -3.81 8.10 -20.93
C LYS A 127 -2.87 9.09 -21.60
#